data_AF-A0A7J9A0E2-F1
#
_entry.id   AF-A0A7J9A0E2-F1
#
_cell.length_a   1.000
_cell.length_b   1.000
_cell.length_c   1.000
_cell.angle_alpha   90.00
_cell.angle_beta   90.00
_cell.angle_gamma   90.00
#
_symmetry.space_group_name_H-M   'P 1'
#
loop_
_entity.id
_entity.type
_entity.pdbx_description
1 polymer ?
#
loop_
_entity_poly.entity_id
_entity_poly.type
_entity_poly.pdbx_seq_one_letter_code
_entity_poly.pdbx_strand_id
1 'polypeptide(L)'
;MAEEGDVVSKTFRALVERADRKFARVRDFPSYGRAQGQHYFQKVFKAYMRLWKYQQEHRTELVKAGLNRWEIGEIAGRIGQLYFGQYTRTSEARFLVEAYVFYEAILKRRYFEGCKVKDLGVRFKELRFYARFLLVSLILNRTQTVKVVVEKLKALVDDCNANFRETNFKEWKLVVQEIVRFMNADTTFTIPSARPFRYSAIFDCHPSSVQYVARFHAKKVLKFRDAILMSYHRNEVKFAELTLDAYRMLQCLEWESSGSFYPKHLAETKENGVVVDYSGTSGLIDMKLVADMTDPTLPPNPRKAILYRPSVTHLIAV
;
A
#
# COMPACT_ATOMS: atom_id res chain seq x y z
N MET A 1 19.59 2.87 36.43
CA MET A 1 19.76 2.50 35.00
C MET A 1 19.02 1.22 34.61
N ALA A 2 19.10 0.12 35.36
CA ALA A 2 18.37 -1.11 35.01
C ALA A 2 16.83 -0.98 35.15
N GLU A 3 16.34 -0.27 36.17
CA GLU A 3 14.91 -0.04 36.38
C GLU A 3 14.29 0.86 35.30
N GLU A 4 15.02 1.87 34.84
CA GLU A 4 14.55 2.81 33.81
C GLU A 4 14.39 2.11 32.44
N GLY A 5 15.34 1.24 32.07
CA GLY A 5 15.24 0.42 30.85
C GLY A 5 14.08 -0.59 30.89
N ASP A 6 13.76 -1.13 32.07
CA ASP A 6 12.62 -2.04 32.24
C ASP A 6 11.28 -1.31 32.12
N VAL A 7 11.17 -0.11 32.69
CA VAL A 7 9.98 0.76 32.53
C VAL A 7 9.78 1.15 31.06
N VAL A 8 10.86 1.48 30.35
CA VAL A 8 10.80 1.84 28.93
C VAL A 8 10.31 0.67 28.07
N SER A 9 10.82 -0.54 28.32
CA SER A 9 10.42 -1.76 27.63
C SER A 9 8.97 -2.15 27.91
N LYS A 10 8.53 -2.10 29.18
CA LYS A 10 7.14 -2.36 29.57
C LYS A 10 6.17 -1.37 28.93
N THR A 11 6.53 -0.09 28.92
CA THR A 11 5.74 0.96 28.27
C THR A 11 5.64 0.74 26.77
N PHE A 12 6.74 0.36 26.11
CA PHE A 12 6.74 0.02 24.69
C PHE A 12 5.80 -1.15 24.38
N ARG A 13 5.89 -2.27 25.13
CA ARG A 13 5.00 -3.41 24.94
C ARG A 13 3.52 -3.04 25.13
N ALA A 14 3.20 -2.25 26.15
CA ALA A 14 1.85 -1.77 26.36
C ALA A 14 1.33 -0.88 25.21
N LEU A 15 2.19 -0.05 24.60
CA LEU A 15 1.86 0.73 23.42
C LEU A 15 1.60 -0.15 22.19
N VAL A 16 2.42 -1.18 21.98
CA VAL A 16 2.25 -2.18 20.90
C VAL A 16 0.89 -2.87 21.04
N GLU A 17 0.60 -3.47 22.20
CA GLU A 17 -0.66 -4.16 22.44
C GLU A 17 -1.86 -3.24 22.25
N ARG A 18 -1.77 -2.00 22.73
CA ARG A 18 -2.85 -1.02 22.58
C ARG A 18 -3.08 -0.65 21.11
N ALA A 19 -2.01 -0.51 20.33
CA ALA A 19 -2.11 -0.23 18.90
C ALA A 19 -2.73 -1.43 18.16
N ASP A 20 -2.26 -2.65 18.44
CA ASP A 20 -2.74 -3.88 17.80
C ASP A 20 -4.21 -4.19 18.15
N ARG A 21 -4.62 -3.99 19.40
CA ARG A 21 -6.04 -4.13 19.80
C ARG A 21 -6.94 -3.18 19.03
N LYS A 22 -6.50 -1.95 18.76
CA LYS A 22 -7.26 -1.00 17.93
C LYS A 22 -7.21 -1.39 16.46
N PHE A 23 -6.06 -1.86 15.98
CA PHE A 23 -5.87 -2.32 14.60
C PHE A 23 -6.81 -3.46 14.23
N ALA A 24 -6.93 -4.46 15.11
CA ALA A 24 -7.80 -5.62 14.91
C ALA A 24 -9.25 -5.20 14.64
N ARG A 25 -9.74 -4.17 15.33
CA ARG A 25 -11.09 -3.64 15.13
C ARG A 25 -11.28 -2.99 13.75
N VAL A 26 -10.23 -2.44 13.14
CA VAL A 26 -10.32 -1.75 11.84
C VAL A 26 -10.11 -2.70 10.66
N ARG A 27 -9.38 -3.81 10.87
CA ARG A 27 -9.09 -4.80 9.84
C ARG A 27 -10.36 -5.39 9.23
N ASP A 28 -11.39 -5.61 10.04
CA ASP A 28 -12.58 -6.37 9.63
C ASP A 28 -13.68 -5.46 9.04
N PHE A 29 -13.45 -4.13 8.96
CA PHE A 29 -14.40 -3.22 8.31
C PHE A 29 -14.35 -3.37 6.79
N PRO A 30 -15.51 -3.51 6.12
CA PRO A 30 -15.58 -3.49 4.66
C PRO A 30 -14.89 -2.26 4.08
N SER A 31 -14.23 -2.44 2.92
CA SER A 31 -13.64 -1.33 2.15
C SER A 31 -14.72 -0.40 1.56
N TYR A 32 -15.96 -0.88 1.52
CA TYR A 32 -17.13 -0.23 0.94
C TYR A 32 -18.05 0.25 2.08
N GLY A 33 -17.88 1.52 2.48
CA GLY A 33 -18.67 2.17 3.53
C GLY A 33 -18.09 3.53 3.94
N ARG A 34 -18.74 4.64 3.54
CA ARG A 34 -18.15 6.01 3.57
C ARG A 34 -17.91 6.61 4.97
N ALA A 35 -18.74 6.33 5.98
CA ALA A 35 -18.79 7.21 7.16
C ALA A 35 -18.17 6.65 8.45
N GLN A 36 -18.32 5.35 8.73
CA GLN A 36 -17.94 4.82 10.05
C GLN A 36 -16.43 4.54 10.17
N GLY A 37 -15.75 4.13 9.10
CA GLY A 37 -14.35 3.69 9.14
C GLY A 37 -13.32 4.80 9.42
N GLN A 38 -13.62 6.06 9.06
CA GLN A 38 -12.64 7.15 9.06
C GLN A 38 -12.23 7.60 10.48
N HIS A 39 -13.19 7.65 11.40
CA HIS A 39 -12.89 7.94 12.81
C HIS A 39 -12.06 6.84 13.48
N TYR A 40 -12.29 5.57 13.13
CA TYR A 40 -11.49 4.47 13.66
C TYR A 40 -10.08 4.48 13.06
N PHE A 41 -9.94 4.75 11.76
CA PHE A 41 -8.64 4.93 11.12
C PHE A 41 -7.79 5.97 11.87
N GLN A 42 -8.33 7.17 12.12
CA GLN A 42 -7.60 8.23 12.85
C GLN A 42 -7.17 7.78 14.25
N LYS A 43 -8.02 7.05 14.98
CA LYS A 43 -7.72 6.54 16.34
C LYS A 43 -6.63 5.46 16.35
N VAL A 44 -6.58 4.60 15.33
CA VAL A 44 -5.54 3.57 15.16
C VAL A 44 -4.24 4.21 14.70
N PHE A 45 -4.32 5.05 13.67
CA PHE A 45 -3.17 5.76 13.12
C PHE A 45 -2.45 6.57 14.21
N LYS A 46 -3.19 7.38 14.99
CA LYS A 46 -2.61 8.11 16.13
C LYS A 46 -1.92 7.20 17.16
N ALA A 47 -2.42 5.98 17.37
CA ALA A 47 -1.79 5.02 18.27
C ALA A 47 -0.45 4.50 17.72
N TYR A 48 -0.41 4.11 16.45
CA TYR A 48 0.84 3.69 15.80
C TYR A 48 1.82 4.84 15.65
N MET A 49 1.39 6.08 15.40
CA MET A 49 2.30 7.22 15.33
C MET A 49 2.92 7.53 16.69
N ARG A 50 2.16 7.42 17.78
CA ARG A 50 2.71 7.52 19.14
C ARG A 50 3.73 6.41 19.42
N LEU A 51 3.41 5.17 19.04
CA LEU A 51 4.31 4.03 19.18
C LEU A 51 5.61 4.21 18.34
N TRP A 52 5.46 4.69 17.11
CA TRP A 52 6.57 4.96 16.20
C TRP A 52 7.50 6.04 16.73
N LYS A 53 6.94 7.14 17.25
CA LYS A 53 7.73 8.19 17.90
C LYS A 53 8.46 7.66 19.14
N TYR A 54 7.76 6.92 20.00
CA TYR A 54 8.34 6.35 21.21
C TYR A 54 9.53 5.42 20.91
N GLN A 55 9.43 4.56 19.89
CA GLN A 55 10.56 3.69 19.54
C GLN A 55 11.76 4.45 18.96
N GLN A 56 11.54 5.60 18.31
CA GLN A 56 12.63 6.43 17.79
C GLN A 56 13.39 7.11 18.94
N GLU A 57 12.65 7.67 19.90
CA GLU A 57 13.22 8.39 21.05
C GLU A 57 13.99 7.46 22.00
N HIS A 58 13.47 6.25 22.26
CA HIS A 58 14.06 5.29 23.19
C HIS A 58 14.80 4.12 22.52
N ARG A 59 15.27 4.31 21.28
CA ARG A 59 15.77 3.21 20.44
C ARG A 59 16.91 2.42 21.08
N THR A 60 17.87 3.12 21.68
CA THR A 60 19.08 2.53 22.27
C THR A 60 18.75 1.65 23.48
N GLU A 61 17.85 2.12 24.35
CA GLU A 61 17.36 1.40 25.52
C GLU A 61 16.55 0.16 25.12
N LEU A 62 15.66 0.30 24.14
CA LEU A 62 14.85 -0.82 23.65
C LEU A 62 15.71 -1.92 23.04
N VAL A 63 16.73 -1.57 22.26
CA VAL A 63 17.67 -2.57 21.70
C VAL A 63 18.45 -3.26 22.81
N LYS A 64 18.91 -2.54 23.85
CA LYS A 64 19.55 -3.14 25.03
C LYS A 64 18.59 -4.08 25.78
N ALA A 65 17.31 -3.76 25.81
CA ALA A 65 16.26 -4.59 26.41
C ALA A 65 15.81 -5.78 25.53
N GLY A 66 16.44 -5.99 24.37
CA GLY A 66 16.18 -7.14 23.50
C GLY A 66 15.18 -6.90 22.36
N LEU A 67 14.86 -5.64 22.02
CA LEU A 67 14.02 -5.32 20.86
C LEU A 67 14.69 -5.78 19.57
N ASN A 68 14.02 -6.66 18.84
CA ASN A 68 14.50 -7.17 17.56
C ASN A 68 14.20 -6.21 16.43
N ARG A 69 15.03 -6.25 15.38
CA ARG A 69 14.82 -5.46 14.16
C ARG A 69 13.49 -5.78 13.49
N TRP A 70 13.10 -7.06 13.47
CA TRP A 70 11.86 -7.48 12.80
C TRP A 70 10.61 -6.91 13.48
N GLU A 71 10.63 -6.65 14.79
CA GLU A 71 9.51 -6.03 15.51
C GLU A 71 9.26 -4.60 15.02
N ILE A 72 10.33 -3.87 14.70
CA ILE A 72 10.26 -2.52 14.13
C ILE A 72 9.76 -2.59 12.68
N GLY A 73 10.20 -3.61 11.93
CA GLY A 73 9.66 -3.92 10.61
C GLY A 73 8.16 -4.21 10.64
N GLU A 74 7.68 -4.92 11.67
CA GLU A 74 6.25 -5.20 11.85
C GLU A 74 5.45 -3.91 12.11
N ILE A 75 5.94 -3.02 12.99
CA ILE A 75 5.29 -1.73 13.25
C ILE A 75 5.21 -0.89 11.95
N ALA A 76 6.32 -0.80 11.22
CA ALA A 76 6.35 -0.13 9.92
C ALA A 76 5.37 -0.76 8.93
N GLY A 77 5.28 -2.08 8.90
CA GLY A 77 4.37 -2.82 8.04
C GLY A 77 2.90 -2.58 8.39
N ARG A 78 2.57 -2.41 9.68
CA ARG A 78 1.21 -2.03 10.14
C ARG A 78 0.85 -0.60 9.71
N ILE A 79 1.79 0.33 9.80
CA ILE A 79 1.57 1.71 9.32
C ILE A 79 1.34 1.70 7.80
N GLY A 80 2.16 0.97 7.03
CA GLY A 80 1.94 0.79 5.59
C GLY A 80 0.57 0.15 5.28
N GLN A 81 0.13 -0.81 6.08
CA GLN A 81 -1.19 -1.43 5.94
C GLN A 81 -2.33 -0.44 6.22
N LEU A 82 -2.18 0.46 7.19
CA LEU A 82 -3.16 1.52 7.46
C LEU A 82 -3.29 2.46 6.27
N TYR A 83 -2.16 2.93 5.73
CA TYR A 83 -2.15 3.77 4.53
C TYR A 83 -2.80 3.08 3.34
N PHE A 84 -2.46 1.82 3.09
CA PHE A 84 -3.09 1.05 2.01
C PHE A 84 -4.60 0.89 2.23
N GLY A 85 -5.04 0.63 3.47
CA GLY A 85 -6.46 0.56 3.80
C GLY A 85 -7.20 1.89 3.67
N GLN A 86 -6.51 3.03 3.80
CA GLN A 86 -7.10 4.33 3.52
C GLN A 86 -7.21 4.57 2.01
N TYR A 87 -6.21 4.14 1.24
CA TYR A 87 -6.26 4.12 -0.22
C TYR A 87 -7.43 3.28 -0.75
N THR A 88 -7.68 2.08 -0.24
CA THR A 88 -8.81 1.25 -0.72
C THR A 88 -10.18 1.88 -0.49
N ARG A 89 -10.32 2.81 0.47
CA ARG A 89 -11.58 3.50 0.78
C ARG A 89 -11.76 4.80 0.00
N THR A 90 -10.67 5.55 -0.17
CA THR A 90 -10.67 6.92 -0.73
C THR A 90 -10.21 6.98 -2.18
N SER A 91 -9.40 6.01 -2.60
CA SER A 91 -8.67 5.96 -3.87
C SER A 91 -7.73 7.15 -4.11
N GLU A 92 -7.32 7.82 -3.04
CA GLU A 92 -6.33 8.89 -3.10
C GLU A 92 -4.92 8.29 -3.21
N ALA A 93 -4.24 8.56 -4.33
CA ALA A 93 -2.94 7.98 -4.67
C ALA A 93 -1.85 8.26 -3.61
N ARG A 94 -1.91 9.41 -2.91
CA ARG A 94 -0.96 9.76 -1.84
C ARG A 94 -0.84 8.67 -0.77
N PHE A 95 -1.96 8.05 -0.36
CA PHE A 95 -1.94 7.01 0.66
C PHE A 95 -1.33 5.71 0.13
N LEU A 96 -1.47 5.44 -1.17
CA LEU A 96 -0.83 4.30 -1.81
C LEU A 96 0.69 4.50 -1.89
N VAL A 97 1.14 5.70 -2.23
CA VAL A 97 2.56 6.09 -2.25
C VAL A 97 3.17 5.97 -0.85
N GLU A 98 2.51 6.51 0.19
CA GLU A 98 2.96 6.36 1.58
C GLU A 98 3.08 4.89 1.99
N ALA A 99 2.10 4.05 1.65
CA ALA A 99 2.18 2.61 1.92
C ALA A 99 3.40 1.96 1.25
N TYR A 100 3.68 2.33 -0.01
CA TYR A 100 4.85 1.85 -0.75
C TYR A 100 6.15 2.27 -0.08
N VAL A 101 6.27 3.53 0.32
CA VAL A 101 7.46 4.08 0.99
C VAL A 101 7.79 3.29 2.26
N PHE A 102 6.78 2.98 3.09
CA PHE A 102 6.97 2.13 4.27
C PHE A 102 7.45 0.72 3.90
N TYR A 103 6.83 0.06 2.92
CA TYR A 103 7.23 -1.29 2.53
C TYR A 103 8.61 -1.35 1.88
N GLU A 104 8.95 -0.36 1.05
CA GLU A 104 10.26 -0.24 0.42
C GLU A 104 11.35 0.01 1.47
N ALA A 105 11.08 0.88 2.46
CA ALA A 105 11.99 1.09 3.57
C ALA A 105 12.20 -0.18 4.39
N ILE A 106 11.16 -1.01 4.55
CA ILE A 106 11.29 -2.30 5.25
C ILE A 106 12.24 -3.23 4.51
N LEU A 107 12.09 -3.33 3.19
CA LEU A 107 12.95 -4.15 2.33
C LEU A 107 14.40 -3.63 2.33
N LYS A 108 14.60 -2.34 2.06
CA LYS A 108 15.94 -1.71 1.95
C LYS A 108 16.75 -1.83 3.25
N ARG A 109 16.09 -1.66 4.40
CA ARG A 109 16.72 -1.75 5.74
C ARG A 109 16.81 -3.16 6.28
N ARG A 110 16.27 -4.15 5.54
CA ARG A 110 16.40 -5.58 5.81
C ARG A 110 15.96 -5.93 7.24
N TYR A 111 14.80 -5.42 7.67
CA TYR A 111 14.36 -5.61 9.06
C TYR A 111 14.11 -7.08 9.44
N PHE A 112 13.87 -7.94 8.44
CA PHE A 112 13.70 -9.37 8.63
C PHE A 112 15.00 -10.19 8.41
N GLU A 113 16.10 -9.58 7.96
CA GLU A 113 17.40 -10.25 7.84
C GLU A 113 18.16 -10.23 9.18
N GLY A 114 18.96 -11.28 9.45
CA GLY A 114 19.94 -11.28 10.55
C GLY A 114 19.48 -11.92 11.86
N CYS A 115 18.26 -12.44 11.96
CA CYS A 115 17.89 -13.30 13.07
C CYS A 115 18.04 -14.77 12.66
N LYS A 116 18.58 -15.60 13.58
CA LYS A 116 18.37 -17.06 13.59
C LYS A 116 16.88 -17.32 13.84
N VAL A 117 16.00 -16.89 12.94
CA VAL A 117 14.55 -17.00 13.09
C VAL A 117 14.16 -18.44 12.81
N LYS A 118 14.40 -19.30 13.81
CA LYS A 118 13.72 -20.58 13.95
C LYS A 118 12.26 -20.39 14.36
N ASP A 119 11.82 -19.16 14.60
CA ASP A 119 10.43 -18.85 14.91
C ASP A 119 9.59 -18.77 13.63
N LEU A 120 8.77 -19.79 13.45
CA LEU A 120 7.79 -19.88 12.37
C LEU A 120 6.84 -18.67 12.33
N GLY A 121 6.51 -18.08 13.48
CA GLY A 121 5.63 -16.91 13.59
C GLY A 121 6.19 -15.68 12.88
N VAL A 122 7.49 -15.41 13.05
CA VAL A 122 8.16 -14.29 12.39
C VAL A 122 8.28 -14.53 10.88
N ARG A 123 8.50 -15.77 10.44
CA ARG A 123 8.50 -16.10 9.00
C ARG A 123 7.15 -15.86 8.34
N PHE A 124 6.05 -16.19 9.02
CA PHE A 124 4.72 -15.84 8.52
C PHE A 124 4.46 -14.32 8.52
N LYS A 125 5.06 -13.54 9.42
CA LYS A 125 4.98 -12.07 9.36
C LYS A 125 5.71 -11.54 8.12
N GLU A 126 6.89 -12.07 7.84
CA GLU A 126 7.70 -11.72 6.68
C GLU A 126 7.00 -12.11 5.35
N LEU A 127 6.47 -13.32 5.25
CA LEU A 127 5.68 -13.78 4.10
C LEU A 127 4.49 -12.85 3.81
N ARG A 128 3.74 -12.47 4.85
CA ARG A 128 2.62 -11.52 4.71
C ARG A 128 3.08 -10.10 4.38
N PHE A 129 4.28 -9.70 4.80
CA PHE A 129 4.88 -8.43 4.39
C PHE A 129 5.12 -8.43 2.87
N TYR A 130 5.81 -9.45 2.34
CA TYR A 130 6.08 -9.56 0.90
C TYR A 130 4.78 -9.58 0.07
N ALA A 131 3.76 -10.35 0.48
CA ALA A 131 2.48 -10.38 -0.23
C ALA A 131 1.78 -9.01 -0.28
N ARG A 132 1.82 -8.23 0.82
CA ARG A 132 1.26 -6.87 0.83
C ARG A 132 2.07 -5.90 -0.01
N PHE A 133 3.41 -6.02 0.03
CA PHE A 133 4.27 -5.17 -0.77
C PHE A 133 4.10 -5.42 -2.27
N LEU A 134 3.90 -6.67 -2.67
CA LEU A 134 3.55 -7.03 -4.05
C LEU A 134 2.27 -6.34 -4.50
N LEU A 135 1.20 -6.41 -3.70
CA LEU A 135 -0.07 -5.78 -4.04
C LEU A 135 0.05 -4.26 -4.22
N VAL A 136 0.73 -3.58 -3.30
CA VAL A 136 0.96 -2.13 -3.41
C VAL A 136 1.83 -1.77 -4.62
N SER A 137 2.90 -2.53 -4.86
CA SER A 137 3.81 -2.29 -5.99
C SER A 137 3.14 -2.55 -7.34
N LEU A 138 2.27 -3.56 -7.41
CA LEU A 138 1.43 -3.83 -8.58
C LEU A 138 0.51 -2.65 -8.87
N ILE A 139 -0.27 -2.20 -7.89
CA ILE A 139 -1.22 -1.10 -8.08
C ILE A 139 -0.49 0.19 -8.49
N LEU A 140 0.70 0.47 -7.94
CA LEU A 140 1.56 1.58 -8.35
C LEU A 140 2.28 1.39 -9.70
N ASN A 141 2.06 0.26 -10.38
CA ASN A 141 2.71 -0.08 -11.64
C ASN A 141 4.25 -0.04 -11.57
N ARG A 142 4.83 -0.48 -10.43
CA ARG A 142 6.29 -0.56 -10.21
C ARG A 142 6.83 -1.94 -10.56
N THR A 143 6.74 -2.31 -11.84
CA THR A 143 7.05 -3.66 -12.34
C THR A 143 8.45 -4.16 -11.94
N GLN A 144 9.46 -3.29 -11.93
CA GLN A 144 10.81 -3.69 -11.51
C GLN A 144 10.87 -4.07 -10.03
N THR A 145 10.20 -3.31 -9.16
CA THR A 145 10.06 -3.63 -7.75
C THR A 145 9.30 -4.94 -7.57
N VAL A 146 8.19 -5.15 -8.31
CA VAL A 146 7.44 -6.40 -8.27
C VAL A 146 8.33 -7.59 -8.58
N LYS A 147 9.14 -7.54 -9.66
CA LYS A 147 10.10 -8.61 -10.01
C LYS A 147 11.03 -8.95 -8.85
N VAL A 148 11.66 -7.94 -8.24
CA VAL A 148 12.58 -8.13 -7.10
C VAL A 148 11.88 -8.76 -5.90
N VAL A 149 10.67 -8.29 -5.59
CA VAL A 149 9.89 -8.74 -4.43
C VAL A 149 9.37 -10.17 -4.63
N VAL A 150 9.00 -10.56 -5.85
CA VAL A 150 8.59 -11.95 -6.17
C VAL A 150 9.73 -12.93 -5.95
N GLU A 151 10.94 -12.61 -6.44
CA GLU A 151 12.10 -13.49 -6.23
C GLU A 151 12.45 -13.64 -4.74
N LYS A 152 12.34 -12.55 -3.97
CA LYS A 152 12.52 -12.59 -2.52
C LYS A 152 11.45 -13.43 -1.81
N LEU A 153 10.18 -13.32 -2.22
CA LEU A 153 9.10 -14.14 -1.68
C LEU A 153 9.31 -15.62 -2.00
N LYS A 154 9.70 -15.95 -3.24
CA LYS A 154 10.00 -17.31 -3.67
C LYS A 154 11.13 -17.92 -2.84
N ALA A 155 12.25 -17.22 -2.73
CA ALA A 155 13.39 -17.65 -1.92
C ALA A 155 13.01 -17.87 -0.44
N LEU A 156 12.16 -16.99 0.12
CA LEU A 156 11.66 -17.14 1.49
C LEU A 156 10.76 -18.36 1.66
N VAL A 157 9.86 -18.63 0.71
CA VAL A 157 9.00 -19.82 0.75
C VAL A 157 9.84 -21.08 0.65
N ASP A 158 10.85 -21.11 -0.21
CA ASP A 158 11.75 -22.26 -0.36
C ASP A 158 12.57 -22.50 0.92
N ASP A 159 13.13 -21.43 1.53
CA ASP A 159 13.81 -21.49 2.83
C ASP A 159 12.88 -22.00 3.94
N CYS A 160 11.65 -21.51 4.00
CA CYS A 160 10.67 -21.97 4.99
C CYS A 160 10.34 -23.47 4.80
N ASN A 161 10.16 -23.94 3.57
CA ASN A 161 9.92 -25.36 3.30
C ASN A 161 11.11 -26.24 3.72
N ALA A 162 12.35 -25.76 3.51
CA ALA A 162 13.54 -26.51 3.88
C ALA A 162 13.73 -26.60 5.41
N ASN A 163 13.45 -25.50 6.12
CA ASN A 163 13.69 -25.36 7.55
C ASN A 163 12.52 -25.84 8.44
N PHE A 164 11.29 -25.88 7.93
CA PHE A 164 10.08 -26.23 8.69
C PHE A 164 9.30 -27.38 8.03
N ARG A 165 9.88 -28.58 8.03
CA ARG A 165 9.32 -29.77 7.34
C ARG A 165 7.94 -30.20 7.83
N GLU A 166 7.61 -29.89 9.08
CA GLU A 166 6.30 -30.22 9.68
C GLU A 166 5.19 -29.24 9.28
N THR A 167 5.53 -28.06 8.74
CA THR A 167 4.56 -27.04 8.35
C THR A 167 4.25 -27.12 6.87
N ASN A 168 2.96 -27.08 6.53
CA ASN A 168 2.51 -27.08 5.15
C ASN A 168 2.48 -25.66 4.56
N PHE A 169 3.37 -25.37 3.60
CA PHE A 169 3.42 -24.08 2.88
C PHE A 169 2.71 -24.10 1.51
N LYS A 170 1.81 -25.06 1.25
CA LYS A 170 1.10 -25.14 -0.05
C LYS A 170 0.39 -23.85 -0.42
N GLU A 171 -0.27 -23.18 0.53
CA GLU A 171 -0.93 -21.89 0.28
C GLU A 171 0.05 -20.81 -0.18
N TRP A 172 1.24 -20.74 0.43
CA TRP A 172 2.26 -19.77 0.04
C TRP A 172 2.89 -20.09 -1.31
N LYS A 173 3.04 -21.39 -1.64
CA LYS A 173 3.42 -21.81 -3.00
C LYS A 173 2.38 -21.39 -4.02
N LEU A 174 1.09 -21.50 -3.69
CA LEU A 174 0.00 -21.00 -4.54
C LEU A 174 0.08 -19.49 -4.72
N VAL A 175 0.34 -18.71 -3.66
CA VAL A 175 0.53 -17.25 -3.75
C VAL A 175 1.68 -16.88 -4.71
N VAL A 176 2.81 -17.60 -4.64
CA VAL A 176 3.94 -17.41 -5.57
C VAL A 176 3.54 -17.78 -7.01
N GLN A 177 2.82 -18.88 -7.20
CA GLN A 177 2.33 -19.28 -8.52
C GLN A 177 1.34 -18.27 -9.11
N GLU A 178 0.42 -17.75 -8.29
CA GLU A 178 -0.56 -16.73 -8.68
C GLU A 178 0.15 -15.46 -9.19
N ILE A 179 1.11 -14.91 -8.44
CA ILE A 179 1.81 -13.69 -8.86
C ILE A 179 2.67 -13.90 -10.11
N VAL A 180 3.36 -15.03 -10.23
CA VAL A 180 4.17 -15.34 -11.42
C VAL A 180 3.27 -15.46 -12.65
N ARG A 181 2.13 -16.17 -12.52
CA ARG A 181 1.14 -16.28 -13.60
C ARG A 181 0.55 -14.93 -13.97
N PHE A 182 0.25 -14.10 -12.98
CA PHE A 182 -0.24 -12.74 -13.17
C PHE A 182 0.74 -11.89 -13.98
N MET A 183 2.01 -11.85 -13.57
CA MET A 183 3.05 -11.07 -14.26
C MET A 183 3.30 -11.56 -15.69
N ASN A 184 3.30 -12.87 -15.91
CA ASN A 184 3.48 -13.43 -17.24
C ASN A 184 2.33 -13.03 -18.16
N ALA A 185 1.08 -13.14 -17.68
CA ALA A 185 -0.10 -12.75 -18.46
C ALA A 185 -0.14 -11.24 -18.75
N ASP A 186 0.30 -10.41 -17.81
CA ASP A 186 0.37 -8.95 -17.99
C ASP A 186 1.48 -8.55 -18.97
N THR A 187 2.65 -9.19 -18.88
CA THR A 187 3.81 -8.94 -19.75
C THR A 187 3.51 -9.29 -21.21
N THR A 188 2.86 -10.44 -21.45
CA THR A 188 2.45 -10.88 -22.79
C THR A 188 1.51 -9.89 -23.48
N PHE A 189 0.73 -9.12 -22.71
CA PHE A 189 -0.17 -8.10 -23.27
C PHE A 189 0.48 -6.72 -23.39
N THR A 190 1.32 -6.35 -22.43
CA THR A 190 1.92 -5.01 -22.35
C THR A 190 3.06 -4.83 -23.36
N ILE A 191 3.87 -5.87 -23.61
CA ILE A 191 4.97 -5.80 -24.59
C ILE A 191 4.46 -5.53 -26.02
N PRO A 192 3.43 -6.22 -26.53
CA PRO A 192 2.92 -5.96 -27.88
C PRO A 192 2.16 -4.64 -28.02
N SER A 193 1.53 -4.16 -26.94
CA SER A 193 0.72 -2.94 -27.01
C SER A 193 1.55 -1.66 -26.92
N ALA A 194 2.74 -1.69 -26.30
CA ALA A 194 3.66 -0.56 -26.09
C ALA A 194 3.03 0.72 -25.48
N ARG A 195 1.74 0.67 -25.10
CA ARG A 195 0.94 1.79 -24.63
C ARG A 195 0.66 1.60 -23.13
N PRO A 196 0.94 2.61 -22.29
CA PRO A 196 0.56 2.56 -20.88
C PRO A 196 -0.97 2.49 -20.74
N PHE A 197 -1.45 1.75 -19.74
CA PHE A 197 -2.88 1.74 -19.40
C PHE A 197 -3.33 3.05 -18.77
N ARG A 198 -2.45 3.70 -18.00
CA ARG A 198 -2.71 4.99 -17.37
C ARG A 198 -2.78 6.08 -18.41
N TYR A 199 -3.54 7.13 -18.10
CA TYR A 199 -3.55 8.33 -18.92
C TYR A 199 -2.12 8.89 -19.02
N SER A 200 -1.66 9.10 -20.25
CA SER A 200 -0.34 9.64 -20.56
C SER A 200 -0.48 10.76 -21.58
N ALA A 201 -0.06 11.98 -21.24
CA ALA A 201 -0.20 13.14 -22.13
C ALA A 201 0.59 12.99 -23.45
N ILE A 202 1.55 12.06 -23.50
CA ILE A 202 2.32 11.74 -24.71
C ILE A 202 1.45 10.97 -25.72
N PHE A 203 0.57 10.09 -25.24
CA PHE A 203 -0.22 9.17 -26.07
C PHE A 203 -1.71 9.52 -26.14
N ASP A 204 -2.20 10.30 -25.18
CA ASP A 204 -3.60 10.64 -25.03
C ASP A 204 -3.89 12.11 -25.32
N CYS A 205 -5.11 12.39 -25.78
CA CYS A 205 -5.55 13.75 -26.04
C CYS A 205 -5.57 14.57 -24.74
N HIS A 206 -5.22 15.86 -24.84
CA HIS A 206 -5.34 16.77 -23.71
C HIS A 206 -6.80 16.76 -23.19
N PRO A 207 -7.05 16.78 -21.87
CA PRO A 207 -8.40 16.61 -21.32
C PRO A 207 -9.39 17.68 -21.81
N SER A 208 -8.90 18.87 -22.17
CA SER A 208 -9.72 19.95 -22.74
C SER A 208 -10.12 19.74 -24.21
N SER A 209 -9.46 18.83 -24.92
CA SER A 209 -9.74 18.51 -26.33
C SER A 209 -10.79 17.42 -26.49
N VAL A 210 -11.17 16.75 -25.40
CA VAL A 210 -12.22 15.72 -25.41
C VAL A 210 -13.58 16.40 -25.48
N GLN A 211 -14.46 15.90 -26.35
CA GLN A 211 -15.82 16.41 -26.45
C GLN A 211 -16.52 16.31 -25.09
N TYR A 212 -17.07 17.44 -24.62
CA TYR A 212 -17.88 17.43 -23.42
C TYR A 212 -19.10 16.54 -23.64
N VAL A 213 -19.33 15.60 -22.71
CA VAL A 213 -20.60 14.87 -22.65
C VAL A 213 -21.73 15.90 -22.64
N ALA A 214 -22.76 15.67 -23.47
CA ALA A 214 -23.88 16.57 -23.64
C ALA A 214 -24.37 17.07 -22.27
N ARG A 215 -24.29 18.39 -22.07
CA ARG A 215 -24.65 18.99 -20.78
C ARG A 215 -26.16 18.85 -20.61
N PHE A 216 -26.58 18.12 -19.58
CA PHE A 216 -27.99 18.07 -19.19
C PHE A 216 -28.48 19.44 -18.67
N HIS A 217 -27.58 20.29 -18.17
CA HIS A 217 -27.90 21.62 -17.68
C HIS A 217 -26.70 22.57 -17.84
N ALA A 218 -26.94 23.83 -18.22
CA ALA A 218 -25.89 24.82 -18.55
C ALA A 218 -24.80 24.98 -17.48
N LYS A 219 -25.15 24.78 -16.20
CA LYS A 219 -24.24 24.89 -15.05
C LYS A 219 -23.74 23.55 -14.47
N LYS A 220 -24.22 22.39 -14.98
CA LYS A 220 -23.86 21.08 -14.42
C LYS A 220 -23.09 20.26 -15.45
N VAL A 221 -21.78 20.14 -15.23
CA VAL A 221 -20.90 19.26 -16.00
C VAL A 221 -20.87 17.89 -15.32
N LEU A 222 -21.03 16.81 -16.10
CA LEU A 222 -20.88 15.45 -15.60
C LEU A 222 -19.42 15.23 -15.18
N LYS A 223 -19.22 14.70 -13.96
CA LYS A 223 -17.91 14.37 -13.42
C LYS A 223 -17.88 12.89 -13.08
N PHE A 224 -16.84 12.21 -13.53
CA PHE A 224 -16.61 10.82 -13.12
C PHE A 224 -16.15 10.80 -11.65
N ARG A 225 -16.99 10.28 -10.77
CA ARG A 225 -16.77 10.32 -9.30
C ARG A 225 -16.45 8.98 -8.70
N ASP A 226 -17.23 7.95 -9.04
CA ASP A 226 -17.16 6.63 -8.46
C ASP A 226 -17.13 5.59 -9.59
N ALA A 227 -16.31 4.55 -9.42
CA ALA A 227 -16.12 3.44 -10.34
C ALA A 227 -16.19 2.13 -9.55
N ILE A 228 -17.02 1.20 -10.03
CA ILE A 228 -17.10 -0.15 -9.45
C ILE A 228 -16.48 -1.12 -10.46
N LEU A 229 -15.35 -1.70 -10.09
CA LEU A 229 -14.63 -2.68 -10.88
C LEU A 229 -14.98 -4.05 -10.32
N MET A 230 -15.64 -4.89 -11.12
CA MET A 230 -16.05 -6.21 -10.68
C MET A 230 -15.69 -7.27 -11.70
N SER A 231 -15.42 -8.46 -11.19
CA SER A 231 -15.40 -9.66 -12.02
C SER A 231 -16.17 -10.81 -11.39
N TYR A 232 -16.72 -11.65 -12.26
CA TYR A 232 -17.50 -12.83 -11.91
C TYR A 232 -16.99 -14.12 -12.59
N HIS A 233 -15.94 -14.05 -13.41
CA HIS A 233 -15.50 -15.20 -14.19
C HIS A 233 -14.80 -16.26 -13.32
N ARG A 234 -14.86 -17.53 -13.76
CA ARG A 234 -14.19 -18.66 -13.09
C ARG A 234 -12.74 -18.78 -13.57
N ASN A 235 -11.83 -19.20 -12.70
CA ASN A 235 -10.43 -19.46 -13.04
C ASN A 235 -9.66 -18.28 -13.65
N GLU A 236 -10.00 -17.05 -13.25
CA GLU A 236 -9.31 -15.85 -13.70
C GLU A 236 -7.87 -15.79 -13.17
N VAL A 237 -6.99 -15.22 -13.98
CA VAL A 237 -5.65 -14.85 -13.52
C VAL A 237 -5.81 -13.72 -12.51
N LYS A 238 -5.35 -13.93 -11.27
CA LYS A 238 -5.47 -12.99 -10.17
C LYS A 238 -4.27 -13.09 -9.25
N PHE A 239 -4.10 -12.05 -8.45
CA PHE A 239 -3.25 -12.09 -7.26
C PHE A 239 -4.04 -11.57 -6.07
N ALA A 240 -4.19 -12.40 -5.03
CA ALA A 240 -5.14 -12.14 -3.94
C ALA A 240 -6.58 -11.95 -4.48
N GLU A 241 -7.21 -10.79 -4.23
CA GLU A 241 -8.55 -10.41 -4.71
C GLU A 241 -8.50 -9.54 -5.98
N LEU A 242 -7.32 -9.23 -6.50
CA LEU A 242 -7.14 -8.39 -7.68
C LEU A 242 -7.01 -9.27 -8.93
N THR A 243 -8.05 -9.30 -9.77
CA THR A 243 -8.01 -9.99 -11.07
C THR A 243 -7.21 -9.17 -12.07
N LEU A 244 -6.68 -9.82 -13.11
CA LEU A 244 -5.90 -9.15 -14.16
C LEU A 244 -6.72 -8.07 -14.87
N ASP A 245 -7.99 -8.34 -15.18
CA ASP A 245 -8.86 -7.38 -15.85
C ASP A 245 -9.23 -6.21 -14.91
N ALA A 246 -9.51 -6.49 -13.63
CA ALA A 246 -9.74 -5.44 -12.64
C ALA A 246 -8.49 -4.58 -12.44
N TYR A 247 -7.29 -5.17 -12.46
CA TYR A 247 -6.03 -4.44 -12.44
C TYR A 247 -5.88 -3.52 -13.65
N ARG A 248 -6.14 -4.00 -14.86
CA ARG A 248 -6.05 -3.18 -16.08
C ARG A 248 -7.04 -2.04 -16.07
N MET A 249 -8.31 -2.32 -15.73
CA MET A 249 -9.33 -1.29 -15.54
C MET A 249 -8.90 -0.28 -14.47
N LEU A 250 -8.33 -0.75 -13.35
CA LEU A 250 -7.83 0.12 -12.29
C LEU A 250 -6.73 1.05 -12.82
N GLN A 251 -5.76 0.53 -13.59
CA GLN A 251 -4.71 1.35 -14.19
C GLN A 251 -5.30 2.41 -15.14
N CYS A 252 -6.34 2.12 -15.91
CA CYS A 252 -7.01 3.12 -16.76
C CYS A 252 -7.67 4.27 -15.97
N LEU A 253 -7.91 4.08 -14.67
CA LEU A 253 -8.52 5.07 -13.78
C LEU A 253 -7.50 5.74 -12.85
N GLU A 254 -6.21 5.56 -13.11
CA GLU A 254 -5.10 6.25 -12.44
C GLU A 254 -4.42 7.20 -13.41
N TRP A 255 -3.96 8.33 -12.88
CA TRP A 255 -3.04 9.20 -13.60
C TRP A 255 -1.62 8.62 -13.59
N GLU A 256 -0.90 8.77 -14.70
CA GLU A 256 0.54 8.55 -14.71
C GLU A 256 1.24 9.71 -14.02
N SER A 257 2.13 9.43 -13.05
CA SER A 257 2.89 10.46 -12.34
C SER A 257 4.07 10.99 -13.17
N SER A 258 4.09 10.75 -14.49
CA SER A 258 5.18 11.12 -15.39
C SER A 258 5.08 12.61 -15.71
N GLY A 259 6.10 13.36 -15.30
CA GLY A 259 6.17 14.83 -15.30
C GLY A 259 6.18 15.53 -16.66
N SER A 260 5.29 15.18 -17.58
CA SER A 260 5.00 16.03 -18.76
C SER A 260 4.22 17.30 -18.40
N PHE A 261 3.51 17.31 -17.27
CA PHE A 261 2.86 18.49 -16.71
C PHE A 261 3.75 19.30 -15.76
N TYR A 262 4.98 18.85 -15.51
CA TYR A 262 5.95 19.59 -14.72
C TYR A 262 6.89 20.37 -15.66
N PRO A 263 6.73 21.70 -15.82
CA PRO A 263 7.93 22.51 -15.93
C PRO A 263 8.74 22.18 -14.68
N LYS A 264 10.01 21.82 -14.82
CA LYS A 264 10.96 21.83 -13.70
C LYS A 264 10.95 23.25 -13.13
N HIS A 265 10.08 23.52 -12.17
CA HIS A 265 10.07 24.81 -11.52
C HIS A 265 11.34 24.84 -10.69
N LEU A 266 12.26 25.74 -11.07
CA LEU A 266 13.34 26.15 -10.19
C LEU A 266 12.71 26.47 -8.82
N ALA A 267 13.33 25.93 -7.79
CA ALA A 267 12.90 26.10 -6.40
C ALA A 267 12.70 27.58 -6.08
N GLU A 268 11.46 27.99 -5.82
CA GLU A 268 11.18 29.24 -5.13
C GLU A 268 10.69 28.92 -3.73
N THR A 269 11.52 29.32 -2.78
CA THR A 269 11.24 29.39 -1.35
C THR A 269 10.10 30.36 -1.12
N LYS A 270 9.03 29.98 -0.41
CA LYS A 270 8.32 30.89 0.50
C LYS A 270 7.34 30.20 1.47
N GLU A 271 7.25 30.85 2.61
CA GLU A 271 6.70 30.44 3.90
C GLU A 271 5.17 30.50 4.03
N ASN A 272 4.69 29.77 5.05
CA ASN A 272 3.50 30.00 5.88
C ASN A 272 2.10 29.84 5.28
N GLY A 273 1.50 28.69 5.63
CA GLY A 273 0.06 28.50 5.74
C GLY A 273 -0.22 27.25 6.57
N VAL A 274 -0.85 27.41 7.74
CA VAL A 274 -1.19 26.31 8.66
C VAL A 274 -2.30 25.47 8.03
N VAL A 275 -1.89 24.48 7.24
CA VAL A 275 -2.70 23.30 6.93
C VAL A 275 -2.28 22.25 7.94
N VAL A 276 -3.23 21.60 8.60
CA VAL A 276 -2.95 20.46 9.49
C VAL A 276 -2.50 19.30 8.61
N ASP A 277 -1.22 19.30 8.29
CA ASP A 277 -0.56 18.29 7.50
C ASP A 277 -0.26 17.08 8.38
N TYR A 278 -0.99 15.99 8.14
CA TYR A 278 -0.60 14.67 8.64
C TYR A 278 0.72 14.17 8.01
N SER A 279 1.33 14.97 7.12
CA SER A 279 2.64 14.79 6.47
C SER A 279 3.84 14.96 7.43
N GLY A 280 3.65 15.58 8.60
CA GLY A 280 4.75 15.93 9.52
C GLY A 280 5.62 14.77 10.05
N THR A 281 5.29 13.52 9.75
CA THR A 281 6.09 12.35 10.13
C THR A 281 6.74 11.59 8.96
N SER A 282 6.43 11.97 7.71
CA SER A 282 7.12 11.45 6.51
C SER A 282 8.41 12.23 6.22
N GLY A 283 8.68 13.32 6.94
CA GLY A 283 9.87 14.17 6.80
C GLY A 283 11.24 13.48 6.99
N LEU A 284 11.28 12.17 7.24
CA LEU A 284 12.51 11.36 7.26
C LEU A 284 12.48 10.13 6.35
N ILE A 285 11.38 9.86 5.64
CA ILE A 285 11.27 8.73 4.72
C ILE A 285 11.04 9.29 3.31
N ASP A 286 12.16 9.61 2.67
CA ASP A 286 12.31 10.03 1.27
C ASP A 286 11.17 10.90 0.71
N MET A 287 11.02 12.11 1.26
CA MET A 287 10.07 13.12 0.79
C MET A 287 10.26 13.45 -0.71
N LYS A 288 11.47 13.20 -1.24
CA LYS A 288 11.80 13.31 -2.66
C LYS A 288 11.11 12.22 -3.48
N LEU A 289 11.09 10.97 -2.99
CA LEU A 289 10.37 9.87 -3.64
C LEU A 289 8.85 10.12 -3.68
N VAL A 290 8.26 10.69 -2.63
CA VAL A 290 6.83 11.03 -2.62
C VAL A 290 6.51 12.14 -3.63
N ALA A 291 7.35 13.17 -3.70
CA ALA A 291 7.24 14.24 -4.68
C ALA A 291 7.42 13.73 -6.12
N ASP A 292 8.34 12.80 -6.36
CA ASP A 292 8.55 12.16 -7.67
C ASP A 292 7.38 11.24 -8.07
N MET A 293 6.54 10.81 -7.11
CA MET A 293 5.39 9.93 -7.35
C MET A 293 4.05 10.65 -7.39
N THR A 294 4.00 11.95 -7.10
CA THR A 294 2.74 12.71 -7.02
C THR A 294 2.85 14.03 -7.78
N ASP A 295 1.86 14.30 -8.64
CA ASP A 295 1.73 15.58 -9.32
C ASP A 295 0.51 16.33 -8.73
N PRO A 296 0.71 17.45 -8.02
CA PRO A 296 -0.36 18.19 -7.37
C PRO A 296 -1.27 18.93 -8.35
N THR A 297 -0.88 19.06 -9.62
CA THR A 297 -1.66 19.72 -10.66
C THR A 297 -2.75 18.80 -11.25
N LEU A 298 -2.63 17.49 -11.03
CA LEU A 298 -3.58 16.52 -11.52
C LEU A 298 -4.91 16.58 -10.76
N PRO A 299 -6.05 16.41 -11.45
CA PRO A 299 -7.34 16.32 -10.79
C PRO A 299 -7.43 15.05 -9.92
N PRO A 300 -8.32 15.04 -8.92
CA PRO A 300 -8.48 13.87 -8.07
C PRO A 300 -8.95 12.65 -8.88
N ASN A 301 -8.39 11.49 -8.55
CA ASN A 301 -8.85 10.21 -9.08
C ASN A 301 -10.33 9.95 -8.71
N PRO A 302 -11.09 9.25 -9.56
CA PRO A 302 -12.38 8.70 -9.17
C PRO A 302 -12.19 7.69 -8.02
N ARG A 303 -13.17 7.61 -7.12
CA ARG A 303 -13.22 6.55 -6.10
C ARG A 303 -13.43 5.21 -6.78
N LYS A 304 -12.66 4.20 -6.41
CA LYS A 304 -12.61 2.88 -7.03
C LYS A 304 -12.93 1.82 -6.00
N ALA A 305 -13.99 1.05 -6.23
CA ALA A 305 -14.32 -0.13 -5.45
C ALA A 305 -14.04 -1.37 -6.30
N ILE A 306 -13.17 -2.27 -5.80
CA ILE A 306 -12.86 -3.54 -6.47
C ILE A 306 -13.64 -4.65 -5.77
N LEU A 307 -14.46 -5.37 -6.52
CA LEU A 307 -15.29 -6.46 -6.02
C LEU A 307 -15.00 -7.75 -6.77
N TYR A 308 -14.41 -8.74 -6.09
CA TYR A 308 -14.22 -10.06 -6.66
C TYR A 308 -15.41 -10.95 -6.32
N ARG A 309 -16.16 -11.36 -7.36
CA ARG A 309 -17.40 -12.15 -7.25
C ARG A 309 -18.41 -11.56 -6.25
N PRO A 310 -18.87 -10.32 -6.45
CA PRO A 310 -19.80 -9.68 -5.53
C PRO A 310 -21.13 -10.44 -5.47
N SER A 311 -21.69 -10.53 -4.26
CA SER A 311 -23.11 -10.79 -4.06
C SER A 311 -23.92 -9.49 -4.23
N VAL A 312 -25.25 -9.61 -4.32
CA VAL A 312 -26.15 -8.46 -4.37
C VAL A 312 -25.95 -7.52 -3.16
N THR A 313 -25.69 -8.09 -1.98
CA THR A 313 -25.41 -7.29 -0.77
C THR A 313 -24.14 -6.46 -0.89
N HIS A 314 -23.10 -6.96 -1.57
CA HIS A 314 -21.90 -6.18 -1.84
C HIS A 314 -22.18 -4.99 -2.76
N LEU A 315 -23.03 -5.16 -3.77
CA LEU A 315 -23.38 -4.08 -4.71
C LEU A 315 -24.18 -2.97 -4.04
N ILE A 316 -25.11 -3.31 -3.14
CA ILE A 316 -25.93 -2.33 -2.42
C ILE A 316 -25.10 -1.51 -1.42
N ALA A 317 -23.99 -2.06 -0.92
CA ALA A 317 -23.17 -1.44 0.12
C ALA A 317 -22.14 -0.40 -0.38
N VAL A 318 -21.89 -0.29 -1.68
CA VAL A 318 -20.77 0.47 -2.29
C VAL A 318 -21.12 1.93 -2.56
#